data_AF-A0A2V6SCJ8-F1
#
_entry.id   AF-A0A2V6SCJ8-F1
#
_cell.length_a   1.000
_cell.length_b   1.000
_cell.length_c   1.000
_cell.angle_alpha   90.00
_cell.angle_beta   90.00
_cell.angle_gamma   90.00
#
_symmetry.space_group_name_H-M   'P 1'
#
loop_
_entity.id
_entity.type
_entity.pdbx_description
1 polymer ?
#
loop_
_entity_poly.entity_id
_entity_poly.type
_entity_poly.pdbx_seq_one_letter_code
_entity_poly.pdbx_strand_id
1 'polypeptide(L)'
;MDAAAALPLAECRPLAPLYHWLGVAHYRLGDERQAFRRWLALCWLDPEGFPGYGPRLPSSTMREEWAEFEREPEVANLPGGALSRARWFPSWLLLRHRGFGRLFGPTEIPDAGVATRVFGLLLALLPFDGAGHSAELVQHRSALRALDPAFFRLYLRAVSGRTGAGPRVRRLS
;
A
#
# COMPACT_ATOMS: atom_id res chain seq x y z
N MET A 1 9.77 -22.94 -21.01
CA MET A 1 10.25 -21.72 -20.33
C MET A 1 9.55 -21.71 -18.99
N ASP A 2 10.17 -22.38 -18.01
CA ASP A 2 9.55 -22.62 -16.71
C ASP A 2 9.27 -21.30 -16.02
N ALA A 3 7.99 -21.05 -15.74
CA ALA A 3 7.60 -20.11 -14.71
C ALA A 3 8.14 -20.69 -13.41
N ALA A 4 9.31 -20.21 -12.97
CA ALA A 4 9.81 -20.44 -11.63
C ALA A 4 8.64 -20.16 -10.69
N ALA A 5 8.09 -21.21 -10.07
CA ALA A 5 6.96 -21.10 -9.19
C ALA A 5 7.33 -20.07 -8.13
N ALA A 6 6.74 -18.87 -8.21
CA ALA A 6 7.00 -17.82 -7.25
C ALA A 6 6.57 -18.38 -5.90
N LEU A 7 7.53 -18.60 -5.01
CA LEU A 7 7.25 -19.08 -3.66
C LEU A 7 6.19 -18.16 -3.05
N PRO A 8 5.12 -18.70 -2.44
CA PRO A 8 4.14 -17.89 -1.74
C PRO A 8 4.86 -16.95 -0.78
N LEU A 9 4.50 -15.66 -0.73
CA LEU A 9 5.22 -14.68 0.11
C LEU A 9 5.31 -15.10 1.59
N ALA A 10 4.37 -15.92 2.06
CA ALA A 10 4.39 -16.48 3.41
C ALA A 10 5.65 -17.34 3.68
N GLU A 11 6.16 -18.04 2.67
CA GLU A 11 7.40 -18.83 2.75
C GLU A 11 8.65 -17.97 2.58
N CYS A 12 8.49 -16.73 2.11
CA CYS A 12 9.56 -15.76 1.93
C CYS A 12 9.85 -14.91 3.18
N ARG A 13 9.17 -15.13 4.32
CA ARG A 13 9.40 -14.38 5.57
C ARG A 13 10.90 -14.30 5.97
N PRO A 14 11.73 -15.36 5.83
CA PRO A 14 13.16 -15.28 6.13
C PRO A 14 13.93 -14.24 5.29
N LEU A 15 13.37 -13.78 4.16
CA LEU A 15 13.96 -12.75 3.30
C LEU A 15 13.62 -11.33 3.76
N ALA A 16 12.80 -11.14 4.80
CA ALA A 16 12.41 -9.80 5.27
C ALA A 16 13.62 -8.91 5.65
N PRO A 17 14.65 -9.39 6.37
CA PRO A 17 15.83 -8.57 6.63
C PRO A 17 16.54 -8.12 5.34
N LEU A 18 16.57 -8.96 4.30
CA LEU A 18 17.16 -8.63 3.01
C LEU A 18 16.39 -7.49 2.33
N TYR A 19 15.06 -7.56 2.30
CA TYR A 19 14.23 -6.49 1.73
C TYR A 19 14.39 -5.17 2.49
N HIS A 20 14.52 -5.22 3.82
CA HIS A 20 14.80 -4.04 4.63
C HIS A 20 16.12 -3.37 4.22
N TRP A 21 17.21 -4.15 4.22
CA TRP A 21 18.55 -3.61 3.92
C TRP A 21 18.71 -3.19 2.46
N LEU A 22 18.09 -3.91 1.51
CA LEU A 22 18.05 -3.47 0.11
C LEU A 22 17.31 -2.12 -0.03
N GLY A 23 16.20 -1.94 0.67
CA GLY A 23 15.50 -0.66 0.67
C GLY A 23 16.35 0.46 1.28
N VAL A 24 17.07 0.19 2.37
CA VAL A 24 18.04 1.15 2.96
C VAL A 24 19.16 1.50 1.98
N ALA A 25 19.71 0.51 1.27
CA ALA A 25 20.76 0.72 0.29
C ALA A 25 20.27 1.61 -0.87
N HIS A 26 19.12 1.29 -1.47
CA HIS A 26 18.52 2.11 -2.52
C HIS A 26 18.26 3.55 -2.06
N TYR A 27 17.74 3.74 -0.83
CA TYR A 27 17.50 5.06 -0.28
C TYR A 27 18.79 5.88 -0.15
N ARG A 28 19.87 5.25 0.36
CA ARG A 28 21.18 5.91 0.49
C ARG A 28 21.82 6.25 -0.86
N LEU A 29 21.46 5.54 -1.92
CA LEU A 29 21.88 5.82 -3.29
C LEU A 29 20.98 6.87 -3.99
N GLY A 30 19.99 7.42 -3.31
CA GLY A 30 19.04 8.39 -3.87
C GLY A 30 17.91 7.76 -4.71
N ASP A 31 17.80 6.43 -4.74
CA ASP A 31 16.73 5.72 -5.45
C ASP A 31 15.56 5.44 -4.49
N GLU A 32 14.83 6.50 -4.14
CA GLU A 32 13.68 6.42 -3.25
C GLU A 32 12.57 5.51 -3.80
N ARG A 33 12.42 5.46 -5.13
CA ARG A 33 11.43 4.61 -5.79
C ARG A 33 11.67 3.15 -5.45
N GLN A 34 12.89 2.65 -5.66
CA GLN A 34 13.20 1.27 -5.33
C GLN A 34 13.17 1.04 -3.82
N ALA A 35 13.61 2.01 -3.01
CA ALA A 35 13.53 1.92 -1.55
C ALA A 35 12.11 1.66 -1.05
N PHE A 36 11.16 2.51 -1.47
CA PHE A 36 9.76 2.42 -1.05
C PHE A 36 9.12 1.11 -1.52
N ARG A 37 9.41 0.66 -2.75
CA ARG A 37 8.91 -0.63 -3.23
C ARG A 37 9.33 -1.79 -2.33
N ARG A 38 10.58 -1.82 -1.87
CA ARG A 38 11.07 -2.88 -0.97
C ARG A 38 10.39 -2.80 0.40
N TRP A 39 10.27 -1.63 1.00
CA TRP A 39 9.63 -1.48 2.30
C TRP A 39 8.13 -1.76 2.28
N LEU A 40 7.43 -1.38 1.21
CA LEU A 40 6.02 -1.71 1.06
C LEU A 40 5.80 -3.21 0.85
N ALA A 41 6.70 -3.89 0.12
CA ALA A 41 6.66 -5.35 0.01
C ALA A 41 6.86 -6.05 1.37
N LEU A 42 7.67 -5.48 2.29
CA LEU A 42 7.84 -6.01 3.65
C LEU A 42 6.52 -6.08 4.43
N CYS A 43 5.61 -5.14 4.18
CA CYS A 43 4.31 -5.11 4.83
C CYS A 43 3.50 -6.38 4.56
N TRP A 44 3.76 -7.06 3.43
CA TRP A 44 3.10 -8.32 3.07
C TRP A 44 3.94 -9.55 3.42
N LEU A 45 5.26 -9.45 3.29
CA LEU A 45 6.23 -10.53 3.59
C LEU A 45 6.33 -10.84 5.08
N ASP A 46 6.42 -9.80 5.92
CA ASP A 46 6.60 -9.93 7.37
C ASP A 46 5.79 -8.84 8.11
N PRO A 47 4.45 -8.92 8.06
CA PRO A 47 3.57 -7.90 8.64
C PRO A 47 3.71 -7.77 10.15
N GLU A 48 4.05 -8.87 10.84
CA GLU A 48 4.26 -8.88 12.28
C GLU A 48 5.59 -8.20 12.66
N GLY A 49 6.63 -8.34 11.82
CA GLY A 49 7.92 -7.70 12.04
C GLY A 49 8.01 -6.27 11.52
N PHE A 50 7.17 -5.88 10.54
CA PHE A 50 7.17 -4.54 9.98
C PHE A 50 7.07 -3.40 11.01
N PRO A 51 6.24 -3.47 12.06
CA PRO A 51 6.22 -2.47 13.13
C PRO A 51 7.58 -2.24 13.81
N GLY A 52 8.48 -3.25 13.81
CA GLY A 52 9.85 -3.11 14.28
C GLY A 52 10.75 -2.33 13.31
N TYR A 53 10.49 -2.44 12.00
CA TYR A 53 11.25 -1.77 10.95
C TYR A 53 10.77 -0.35 10.64
N GLY A 54 9.45 -0.12 10.61
CA GLY A 54 8.81 1.13 10.20
C GLY A 54 9.41 2.38 10.87
N PRO A 55 9.51 2.44 12.22
CA PRO A 55 10.09 3.57 12.93
C PRO A 55 11.59 3.79 12.69
N ARG A 56 12.29 2.82 12.09
CA ARG A 56 13.75 2.85 11.85
C ARG A 56 14.12 3.06 10.38
N LEU A 57 13.12 3.18 9.50
CA LEU A 57 13.38 3.46 8.08
C LEU A 57 14.13 4.79 7.95
N PRO A 58 15.11 4.92 7.03
CA PRO A 58 15.90 6.15 6.89
C PRO A 58 15.08 7.33 6.33
N SER A 59 14.01 7.06 5.56
CA SER A 59 13.09 8.09 5.05
C SER A 59 12.19 8.64 6.16
N SER A 60 12.25 9.95 6.43
CA SER A 60 11.33 10.63 7.35
C SER A 60 9.88 10.52 6.88
N THR A 61 9.64 10.72 5.58
CA THR A 61 8.32 10.57 4.96
C THR A 61 7.70 9.21 5.29
N MET A 62 8.44 8.12 5.11
CA MET A 62 7.89 6.79 5.40
C MET A 62 7.69 6.53 6.90
N ARG A 63 8.54 7.07 7.77
CA ARG A 63 8.34 7.00 9.22
C ARG A 63 7.08 7.75 9.65
N GLU A 64 6.87 8.94 9.12
CA GLU A 64 5.71 9.78 9.42
C GLU A 64 4.42 9.12 8.94
N GLU A 65 4.38 8.64 7.69
CA GLU A 65 3.19 7.95 7.17
C GLU A 65 2.90 6.65 7.92
N TRP A 66 3.94 5.90 8.33
CA TRP A 66 3.74 4.73 9.19
C TRP A 66 3.13 5.12 10.55
N ALA A 67 3.66 6.17 11.19
CA ALA A 67 3.13 6.64 12.47
C ALA A 67 1.68 7.15 12.38
N GLU A 68 1.31 7.79 11.26
CA GLU A 68 -0.08 8.18 10.98
C GLU A 68 -0.98 6.96 10.75
N PHE A 69 -0.49 5.95 10.02
CA PHE A 69 -1.22 4.71 9.80
C PHE A 69 -1.50 3.95 11.09
N GLU A 70 -0.53 3.85 12.01
CA GLU A 70 -0.72 3.18 13.29
C GLU A 70 -1.80 3.85 14.15
N ARG A 71 -2.02 5.16 13.95
CA ARG A 71 -3.05 5.95 14.63
C ARG A 71 -4.40 5.97 13.91
N GLU A 72 -4.52 5.39 12.72
CA GLU A 72 -5.77 5.40 11.95
C GLU A 72 -6.82 4.46 12.58
N PRO A 73 -7.90 4.99 13.19
CA PRO A 73 -8.89 4.18 13.88
C PRO A 73 -9.67 3.24 12.95
N GLU A 74 -9.91 3.63 11.70
CA GLU A 74 -10.66 2.79 10.76
C GLU A 74 -9.84 1.56 10.30
N VAL A 75 -8.52 1.69 10.22
CA VAL A 75 -7.60 0.58 9.95
C VAL A 75 -7.61 -0.42 11.09
N ALA A 76 -7.89 0.01 12.33
CA ALA A 76 -8.00 -0.90 13.47
C ALA A 76 -9.15 -1.91 13.33
N ASN A 77 -10.17 -1.57 12.52
CA ASN A 77 -11.33 -2.42 12.24
C ASN A 77 -11.16 -3.31 11.01
N LEU A 78 -10.01 -3.27 10.33
CA LEU A 78 -9.74 -4.13 9.17
C LEU A 78 -9.43 -5.58 9.59
N PRO A 79 -9.73 -6.57 8.72
CA PRO A 79 -9.44 -7.97 8.99
C PRO A 79 -7.94 -8.23 9.22
N GLY A 80 -7.62 -9.24 10.05
CA GLY A 80 -6.25 -9.65 10.38
C GLY A 80 -5.77 -9.22 11.76
N GLY A 81 -6.57 -8.46 12.51
CA GLY A 81 -6.27 -8.05 13.88
C GLY A 81 -5.03 -7.15 14.00
N ALA A 82 -4.60 -6.89 15.24
CA ALA A 82 -3.45 -6.02 15.49
C ALA A 82 -2.14 -6.56 14.88
N LEU A 83 -1.95 -7.89 14.90
CA LEU A 83 -0.70 -8.53 14.48
C LEU A 83 -0.44 -8.51 12.98
N SER A 84 -1.48 -8.42 12.13
CA SER A 84 -1.34 -8.35 10.68
C SER A 84 -1.74 -7.00 10.08
N ARG A 85 -1.88 -5.96 10.91
CA ARG A 85 -2.32 -4.63 10.46
C ARG A 85 -1.41 -4.04 9.40
N ALA A 86 -0.10 -4.27 9.49
CA ALA A 86 0.88 -3.73 8.54
C ALA A 86 0.58 -4.08 7.07
N ARG A 87 -0.09 -5.23 6.79
CA ARG A 87 -0.48 -5.61 5.42
C ARG A 87 -1.33 -4.57 4.71
N TRP A 88 -2.08 -3.76 5.47
CA TRP A 88 -2.95 -2.72 4.96
C TRP A 88 -2.25 -1.39 4.71
N PHE A 89 -1.03 -1.21 5.21
CA PHE A 89 -0.30 0.04 5.10
C PHE A 89 -0.07 0.48 3.65
N PRO A 90 0.36 -0.38 2.71
CA PRO A 90 0.51 0.02 1.32
C PRO A 90 -0.79 0.55 0.68
N SER A 91 -1.93 -0.11 0.96
CA SER A 91 -3.23 0.29 0.42
C SER A 91 -3.72 1.60 1.04
N TRP A 92 -3.55 1.78 2.36
CA TRP A 92 -3.86 3.03 3.03
C TRP A 92 -2.98 4.19 2.55
N LEU A 93 -1.68 3.95 2.37
CA LEU A 93 -0.72 4.94 1.88
C LEU A 93 -1.10 5.39 0.47
N LEU A 94 -1.51 4.46 -0.40
CA LEU A 94 -1.91 4.74 -1.77
C LEU A 94 -3.19 5.62 -1.85
N LEU A 95 -4.12 5.47 -0.91
CA LEU A 95 -5.30 6.34 -0.82
C LEU A 95 -4.92 7.79 -0.51
N ARG A 96 -3.89 8.01 0.31
CA ARG A 96 -3.38 9.34 0.69
C ARG A 96 -2.49 9.94 -0.38
N HIS A 97 -1.62 9.13 -0.95
CA HIS A 97 -0.57 9.55 -1.87
C HIS A 97 -0.65 8.79 -3.19
N ARG A 98 -1.57 9.21 -4.07
CA ARG A 98 -1.78 8.58 -5.38
C ARG A 98 -0.51 8.46 -6.24
N GLY A 99 0.47 9.34 -6.03
CA GLY A 99 1.77 9.28 -6.69
C GLY A 99 2.52 7.97 -6.46
N PHE A 100 2.27 7.29 -5.33
CA PHE A 100 2.85 5.98 -5.02
C PHE A 100 2.37 4.88 -5.98
N GLY A 101 1.25 5.07 -6.66
CA GLY A 101 0.76 4.08 -7.63
C GLY A 101 1.75 3.83 -8.77
N ARG A 102 2.57 4.82 -9.13
CA ARG A 102 3.61 4.70 -10.16
C ARG A 102 4.83 3.88 -9.72
N LEU A 103 4.92 3.55 -8.43
CA LEU A 103 6.03 2.75 -7.91
C LEU A 103 5.90 1.28 -8.32
N PHE A 104 4.68 0.79 -8.58
CA PHE A 104 4.42 -0.62 -8.84
C PHE A 104 3.99 -0.86 -10.29
N GLY A 105 4.55 -1.88 -10.91
CA GLY A 105 4.05 -2.46 -12.14
C GLY A 105 2.87 -3.42 -11.88
N PRO A 106 2.04 -3.69 -12.90
CA PRO A 106 0.85 -4.57 -12.76
C PRO A 106 1.16 -6.00 -12.30
N THR A 107 2.37 -6.50 -12.57
CA THR A 107 2.80 -7.88 -12.32
C THR A 107 3.65 -8.03 -11.06
N GLU A 108 3.90 -6.94 -10.35
CA GLU A 108 4.87 -6.91 -9.25
C GLU A 108 4.21 -7.05 -7.87
N ILE A 109 2.88 -7.14 -7.84
CA ILE A 109 2.11 -7.34 -6.61
C ILE A 109 1.85 -8.83 -6.44
N PRO A 110 2.52 -9.49 -5.50
CA PRO A 110 2.22 -10.87 -5.17
C PRO A 110 0.81 -11.02 -4.59
N ASP A 111 0.11 -12.12 -4.89
CA ASP A 111 -1.14 -12.45 -4.18
C ASP A 111 -0.81 -13.10 -2.84
N ALA A 112 -0.74 -12.27 -1.78
CA ALA A 112 -0.60 -12.70 -0.39
C ALA A 112 -1.86 -12.43 0.44
N GLY A 113 -3.03 -12.48 -0.22
CA GLY A 113 -4.33 -12.37 0.41
C GLY A 113 -5.06 -11.05 0.15
N VAL A 114 -6.04 -10.76 1.01
CA VAL A 114 -7.00 -9.68 0.76
C VAL A 114 -6.31 -8.31 0.62
N ALA A 115 -5.35 -7.99 1.48
CA ALA A 115 -4.70 -6.68 1.47
C ALA A 115 -3.90 -6.39 0.18
N THR A 116 -3.19 -7.39 -0.37
CA THR A 116 -2.49 -7.27 -1.65
C THR A 116 -3.46 -7.16 -2.82
N ARG A 117 -4.57 -7.92 -2.79
CA ARG A 117 -5.63 -7.81 -3.80
C ARG A 117 -6.32 -6.45 -3.77
N VAL A 118 -6.56 -5.90 -2.58
CA VAL A 118 -7.06 -4.53 -2.41
C VAL A 118 -6.07 -3.53 -3.01
N PHE A 119 -4.77 -3.67 -2.73
CA PHE A 119 -3.74 -2.80 -3.30
C PHE A 119 -3.76 -2.82 -4.83
N GLY A 120 -3.82 -4.01 -5.44
CA GLY A 120 -3.92 -4.17 -6.88
C GLY A 120 -5.20 -3.55 -7.47
N LEU A 121 -6.34 -3.73 -6.83
CA LEU A 121 -7.59 -3.09 -7.23
C LEU A 121 -7.50 -1.55 -7.12
N LEU A 122 -6.85 -1.01 -6.11
CA LEU A 122 -6.64 0.44 -5.99
C LEU A 122 -5.78 0.99 -7.11
N LEU A 123 -4.71 0.30 -7.52
CA LEU A 123 -3.90 0.73 -8.66
C LEU A 123 -4.72 0.81 -9.95
N ALA A 124 -5.64 -0.14 -10.15
CA ALA A 124 -6.56 -0.12 -11.29
C ALA A 124 -7.63 0.98 -11.15
N LEU A 125 -8.14 1.22 -9.94
CA LEU A 125 -9.26 2.11 -9.67
C LEU A 125 -8.89 3.61 -9.66
N LEU A 126 -7.77 3.96 -9.02
CA LEU A 126 -7.39 5.36 -8.78
C LEU A 126 -7.14 6.21 -10.04
N PRO A 127 -6.67 5.68 -11.18
CA PRO A 127 -6.59 6.42 -12.43
C PRO A 127 -7.95 6.96 -12.92
N PHE A 128 -9.06 6.29 -12.58
CA PHE A 128 -10.40 6.67 -13.01
C PHE A 128 -11.10 7.66 -12.08
N ASP A 129 -10.61 7.83 -10.84
CA ASP A 129 -11.22 8.73 -9.87
C ASP A 129 -10.97 10.20 -10.24
N GLY A 130 -11.95 10.80 -10.94
CA GLY A 130 -11.94 12.19 -11.39
C GLY A 130 -12.47 12.33 -12.82
N ALA A 131 -12.38 11.27 -13.62
CA ALA A 131 -13.20 11.09 -14.80
C ALA A 131 -14.61 10.68 -14.34
N GLY A 132 -15.66 11.09 -15.06
CA GLY A 132 -17.05 10.81 -14.70
C GLY A 132 -17.39 9.32 -14.60
N HIS A 133 -18.69 9.03 -14.45
CA HIS A 133 -19.21 7.67 -14.34
C HIS A 133 -18.84 6.80 -15.56
N SER A 134 -17.81 5.96 -15.43
CA SER A 134 -17.48 4.91 -16.40
C SER A 134 -17.94 3.54 -15.86
N ALA A 135 -18.22 2.59 -16.76
CA ALA A 135 -18.62 1.24 -16.36
C ALA A 135 -17.50 0.53 -15.59
N GLU A 136 -16.25 0.77 -15.97
CA GLU A 136 -15.04 0.27 -15.33
C GLU A 136 -14.90 0.79 -13.89
N LEU A 137 -15.19 2.07 -13.66
CA LEU A 137 -15.19 2.65 -12.31
C LEU A 137 -16.21 1.96 -11.40
N VAL A 138 -17.42 1.72 -11.91
CA VAL A 138 -18.48 1.01 -11.18
C VAL A 138 -18.06 -0.43 -10.88
N GLN A 139 -17.50 -1.12 -11.86
CA GLN A 139 -17.02 -2.50 -11.71
C GLN A 139 -15.91 -2.59 -10.66
N HIS A 140 -14.88 -1.74 -10.72
CA HIS A 140 -13.77 -1.75 -9.76
C HIS A 140 -14.23 -1.38 -8.34
N ARG A 141 -15.17 -0.44 -8.18
CA ARG A 141 -15.76 -0.13 -6.86
C ARG A 141 -16.57 -1.30 -6.31
N SER A 142 -17.35 -1.98 -7.15
CA SER A 142 -18.09 -3.18 -6.77
C SER A 142 -17.14 -4.29 -6.32
N ALA A 143 -16.07 -4.53 -7.10
CA ALA A 143 -15.05 -5.51 -6.76
C ALA A 143 -14.34 -5.18 -5.42
N LEU A 144 -13.99 -3.91 -5.19
CA LEU A 144 -13.38 -3.48 -3.93
C LEU A 144 -14.34 -3.68 -2.74
N ARG A 145 -15.62 -3.35 -2.91
CA ARG A 145 -16.65 -3.56 -1.88
C ARG A 145 -16.86 -5.03 -1.57
N ALA A 146 -16.90 -5.89 -2.58
CA ALA A 146 -17.06 -7.33 -2.42
C ALA A 146 -15.82 -7.96 -1.74
N LEU A 147 -14.63 -7.45 -2.05
CA LEU A 147 -13.38 -7.94 -1.49
C LEU A 147 -13.20 -7.56 -0.01
N ASP A 148 -13.43 -6.29 0.34
CA ASP A 148 -13.38 -5.84 1.73
C ASP A 148 -14.31 -4.63 1.97
N PRO A 149 -15.49 -4.83 2.59
CA PRO A 149 -16.44 -3.76 2.85
C PRO A 149 -15.92 -2.68 3.81
N ALA A 150 -14.99 -3.00 4.71
CA ALA A 150 -14.44 -2.05 5.66
C ALA A 150 -13.43 -1.12 4.97
N PHE A 151 -12.55 -1.68 4.15
CA PHE A 151 -11.62 -0.94 3.32
C PHE A 151 -12.34 -0.11 2.26
N PHE A 152 -13.45 -0.60 1.71
CA PHE A 152 -14.26 0.19 0.78
C PHE A 152 -14.78 1.50 1.42
N ARG A 153 -15.12 1.49 2.72
CA ARG A 153 -15.50 2.73 3.44
C ARG A 153 -14.31 3.70 3.57
N LEU A 154 -13.12 3.20 3.90
CA LEU A 154 -11.87 3.99 3.89
C LEU A 154 -11.64 4.65 2.52
N TYR A 155 -11.80 3.88 1.45
CA TYR A 155 -11.70 4.39 0.08
C TYR A 155 -12.72 5.51 -0.19
N LEU A 156 -14.00 5.31 0.13
CA LEU A 156 -15.03 6.33 -0.09
C LEU A 156 -14.71 7.62 0.67
N ARG A 157 -14.29 7.53 1.94
CA ARG A 157 -13.88 8.69 2.73
C ARG A 157 -12.71 9.43 2.08
N ALA A 158 -11.70 8.70 1.62
CA ALA A 158 -10.52 9.28 0.97
C ALA A 158 -10.86 9.98 -0.37
N VAL A 159 -11.89 9.52 -1.08
CA VAL A 159 -12.38 10.16 -2.32
C VAL A 159 -13.26 11.37 -2.00
N SER A 160 -14.23 11.22 -1.10
CA SER A 160 -15.17 12.29 -0.71
C SER A 160 -14.48 13.48 -0.03
N GLY A 161 -13.46 13.23 0.81
CA GLY A 161 -12.68 14.29 1.46
C GLY A 161 -11.92 15.19 0.48
N ARG A 162 -11.72 14.75 -0.77
CA ARG A 162 -11.04 15.53 -1.81
C ARG A 162 -11.99 16.30 -2.71
N THR A 163 -13.21 15.83 -2.91
CA THR A 163 -14.24 16.60 -3.63
C THR A 163 -14.71 17.82 -2.84
N GLY A 164 -14.52 17.83 -1.50
CA GLY A 164 -14.81 18.99 -0.64
C GLY A 164 -13.60 19.87 -0.29
N ALA A 165 -12.37 19.47 -0.62
CA ALA A 165 -11.16 20.23 -0.31
C ALA A 165 -10.53 20.79 -1.60
N GLY A 166 -10.65 22.10 -1.80
CA GLY A 166 -9.93 22.82 -2.85
C GLY A 166 -8.41 22.53 -2.80
N PRO A 167 -7.70 22.67 -3.94
CA PRO A 167 -6.36 22.13 -4.11
C PRO A 167 -5.35 22.79 -3.16
N ARG A 168 -4.93 22.07 -2.11
CA ARG A 168 -3.72 22.41 -1.37
C ARG A 168 -2.52 21.81 -2.08
N VAL A 169 -1.95 22.60 -2.99
CA VAL A 169 -0.64 22.35 -3.58
C VAL A 169 0.41 22.50 -2.48
N ARG A 170 0.85 21.39 -1.88
CA ARG A 170 2.17 21.34 -1.24
C ARG A 170 3.15 20.85 -2.29
N ARG A 171 3.93 21.78 -2.85
CA ARG A 171 5.13 21.43 -3.62
C ARG A 171 6.10 20.75 -2.64
N LEU A 172 6.54 19.55 -2.98
CA LEU A 172 7.73 18.96 -2.39
C LEU A 172 8.91 19.52 -3.19
N SER A 173 9.81 20.19 -2.48
CA SER A 173 11.15 20.60 -2.94
C SER A 173 12.16 19.67 -2.31
#